data_AF-A0A5C7QM68-F1
#
_entry.id   AF-A0A5C7QM68-F1
#
_cell.length_a   1.000
_cell.length_b   1.000
_cell.length_c   1.000
_cell.angle_alpha   90.00
_cell.angle_beta   90.00
_cell.angle_gamma   90.00
#
_symmetry.space_group_name_H-M   'P 1'
#
loop_
_entity.id
_entity.type
_entity.pdbx_description
1 polymer ?
#
loop_
_entity_poly.entity_id
_entity_poly.type
_entity_poly.pdbx_seq_one_letter_code
_entity_poly.pdbx_strand_id
1 'polypeptide(L)' 'MSLTHFNPQGEAHMVNVGEKAITNRRAIASGTITMQASTLALIQQGNHKKGDVLGIARIAGIM' A
#
# COMPACT_ATOMS: atom_id res chain seq x y z
N MET A 1 12.37 -8.03 21.85
CA MET A 1 11.02 -7.59 21.46
C MET A 1 10.28 -8.81 20.95
N SER A 2 9.09 -9.11 21.49
CA SER A 2 8.26 -10.23 21.02
C SER A 2 7.37 -9.77 19.86
N LEU A 3 7.19 -10.61 18.83
CA LEU A 3 6.29 -10.32 17.71
C LEU A 3 4.85 -10.50 18.17
N THR A 4 4.05 -9.42 18.17
CA THR A 4 2.68 -9.48 18.69
C THR A 4 1.71 -10.22 17.77
N HIS A 5 2.01 -10.39 16.48
CA HIS A 5 1.13 -11.05 15.51
C HIS A 5 1.32 -12.57 15.44
N PHE A 6 2.18 -13.15 16.27
CA PHE A 6 2.46 -14.58 16.31
C PHE A 6 2.17 -15.12 17.72
N ASN A 7 1.55 -16.30 17.79
CA ASN A 7 1.35 -16.99 19.06
C ASN A 7 2.67 -17.66 19.51
N PRO A 8 2.74 -18.25 20.73
CA PRO A 8 3.94 -18.92 21.20
C PRO A 8 4.42 -20.10 20.34
N GLN A 9 3.54 -20.66 19.52
CA GLN A 9 3.83 -21.72 18.55
C GLN A 9 4.37 -21.20 17.20
N GLY A 10 4.42 -19.86 17.01
CA GLY A 10 4.87 -19.23 15.77
C GLY A 10 3.79 -19.13 14.69
N GLU A 11 2.53 -19.38 15.02
CA GLU A 11 1.40 -19.28 14.11
C GLU A 11 0.86 -17.84 14.11
N ALA A 12 0.41 -17.35 12.96
CA ALA A 12 -0.18 -16.02 12.84
C ALA A 12 -1.50 -15.95 13.61
N HIS A 13 -1.71 -14.88 14.37
CA HIS A 13 -2.98 -14.58 15.03
C HIS A 13 -3.29 -13.08 15.03
N MET A 14 -4.57 -12.74 15.10
CA MET A 14 -5.02 -11.36 15.23
C MET A 14 -4.91 -10.91 16.69
N VAL A 15 -4.22 -9.79 16.93
CA VAL A 15 -4.08 -9.22 18.27
C VAL A 15 -5.41 -8.64 18.73
N ASN A 16 -5.88 -9.01 19.92
CA ASN A 16 -7.04 -8.36 20.52
C ASN A 16 -6.72 -6.89 20.86
N VAL A 17 -7.52 -5.97 20.32
CA VAL A 17 -7.42 -4.53 20.55
C VAL A 17 -8.68 -3.92 21.15
N GLY A 18 -9.65 -4.75 21.59
CA GLY A 18 -10.97 -4.30 22.04
C GLY A 18 -10.96 -3.38 23.26
N GLU A 19 -9.98 -3.52 24.16
CA GLU A 19 -9.84 -2.66 25.34
C GLU A 19 -9.09 -1.35 25.07
N LYS A 20 -8.57 -1.15 23.86
CA LYS A 20 -7.78 0.05 23.54
C LYS A 20 -8.71 1.24 23.30
N ALA A 21 -8.37 2.38 23.91
CA ALA A 21 -9.10 3.61 23.70
C ALA A 21 -9.06 4.07 22.23
N ILE A 22 -10.22 4.51 21.73
CA ILE A 22 -10.35 5.10 20.40
C ILE A 22 -9.61 6.45 20.40
N THR A 23 -8.75 6.63 19.40
CA THR A 23 -7.90 7.81 19.23
C THR A 23 -7.78 8.13 17.74
N ASN A 24 -7.60 9.40 17.40
CA ASN A 24 -7.33 9.81 16.03
C ASN A 24 -5.90 9.37 15.64
N ARG A 25 -5.79 8.54 14.60
CA ARG A 25 -4.52 7.99 14.13
C ARG A 25 -4.33 8.31 12.66
N ARG A 26 -3.12 8.70 12.28
CA ARG A 26 -2.72 8.95 10.89
C ARG A 26 -1.40 8.24 10.62
N ALA A 27 -1.32 7.58 9.46
CA ALA A 27 -0.08 7.02 8.92
C ALA A 27 0.14 7.58 7.51
N ILE A 28 1.41 7.72 7.12
CA ILE A 28 1.82 8.11 5.78
C ILE A 28 2.85 7.08 5.32
N ALA A 29 2.67 6.54 4.12
CA ALA A 29 3.59 5.61 3.49
C ALA A 29 3.91 6.09 2.06
N SER A 30 5.07 5.71 1.55
CA SER A 30 5.52 6.01 0.19
C SER A 30 6.23 4.81 -0.42
N GLY A 31 6.18 4.71 -1.75
CA GLY A 31 6.89 3.70 -2.52
C GLY A 31 7.24 4.22 -3.90
N THR A 32 8.15 3.54 -4.58
CA THR A 32 8.62 3.92 -5.93
C THR A 32 8.66 2.71 -6.84
N ILE A 33 8.29 2.90 -8.10
CA ILE A 33 8.40 1.87 -9.14
C ILE A 33 9.50 2.32 -10.11
N THR A 34 10.55 1.52 -10.23
CA THR A 34 11.61 1.75 -11.22
C THR A 34 11.19 1.16 -12.55
N MET A 35 11.43 1.91 -13.64
CA MET A 35 11.07 1.50 -14.99
C MET A 35 12.04 2.10 -16.01
N GLN A 36 11.92 1.68 -17.27
CA GLN A 36 12.67 2.28 -18.37
C GLN A 36 12.21 3.73 -18.62
N ALA A 37 13.13 4.59 -19.06
CA ALA A 37 12.82 5.98 -19.39
C ALA A 37 11.73 6.10 -20.47
N SER A 38 11.73 5.19 -21.45
CA SER A 38 10.70 5.10 -22.50
C SER A 38 9.31 4.82 -21.92
N THR A 39 9.21 3.95 -20.91
CA THR A 39 7.95 3.67 -20.21
C THR A 39 7.44 4.91 -19.49
N LEU A 40 8.31 5.62 -18.76
CA LEU A 40 7.94 6.85 -18.07
C LEU A 40 7.43 7.91 -19.05
N ALA A 41 8.11 8.08 -20.19
CA ALA A 41 7.69 9.02 -21.23
C ALA A 41 6.30 8.68 -21.79
N LEU A 42 6.01 7.40 -22.04
CA LEU A 42 4.68 6.96 -22.49
C LEU A 42 3.58 7.24 -21.46
N ILE A 43 3.88 7.07 -20.18
CA ILE A 43 2.95 7.37 -19.09
C ILE A 43 2.67 8.88 -19.04
N GLN A 44 3.72 9.71 -19.11
CA GLN A 44 3.61 11.16 -19.04
C GLN A 44 2.86 11.78 -20.23
N GLN A 45 3.00 11.18 -21.42
CA GLN A 45 2.27 11.61 -22.62
C GLN A 45 0.77 11.29 -22.56
N GLY A 46 0.33 10.47 -21.60
CA GLY A 46 -1.07 10.05 -21.49
C GLY A 46 -1.56 9.14 -22.62
N ASN A 47 -0.67 8.73 -23.52
CA ASN A 47 -1.00 8.01 -24.76
C ASN A 47 -0.70 6.51 -24.65
N HIS A 48 -0.74 5.96 -23.43
CA HIS A 48 -0.51 4.54 -23.20
C HIS A 48 -1.71 3.73 -23.71
N LYS A 49 -1.46 2.55 -24.30
CA LYS A 49 -2.51 1.68 -24.89
C LYS A 49 -3.64 1.27 -23.94
N LYS A 50 -3.40 1.39 -22.63
CA LYS A 50 -4.35 1.05 -21.56
C LYS A 50 -5.08 2.28 -20.99
N GLY A 51 -4.88 3.47 -21.55
CA GLY A 51 -5.42 4.73 -21.02
C GLY A 51 -4.61 5.28 -19.85
N ASP A 52 -5.26 6.03 -18.96
CA ASP A 52 -4.66 6.67 -17.78
C ASP A 52 -4.25 5.64 -16.71
N VAL A 53 -2.98 5.22 -16.77
CA VAL A 53 -2.45 4.23 -15.83
C VAL A 53 -2.26 4.78 -14.41
N LEU A 54 -2.04 6.09 -14.24
CA LEU A 54 -1.85 6.69 -12.91
C LEU A 54 -3.18 6.91 -12.19
N GLY A 55 -4.21 7.32 -12.93
CA GLY A 55 -5.58 7.41 -12.43
C GLY A 55 -6.07 6.05 -11.93
N ILE A 56 -5.90 4.99 -12.73
CA ILE A 56 -6.26 3.63 -12.31
C ILE A 56 -5.45 3.16 -11.11
N ALA A 57 -4.13 3.41 -11.07
CA ALA A 57 -3.30 3.06 -9.92
C ALA A 57 -3.74 3.76 -8.61
N ARG A 58 -4.25 4.99 -8.70
CA ARG A 58 -4.80 5.72 -7.54
C ARG A 58 -6.05 5.04 -6.98
N ILE A 59 -6.97 4.62 -7.85
CA ILE A 59 -8.19 3.93 -7.42
C ILE A 59 -7.83 2.59 -6.78
N ALA A 60 -6.92 1.83 -7.38
CA ALA A 60 -6.44 0.57 -6.84
C ALA A 60 -5.72 0.69 -5.49
N GLY A 61 -5.15 1.87 -5.16
CA GLY A 61 -4.53 2.11 -3.86
C GLY A 61 -5.52 2.54 -2.75
N ILE A 62 -6.76 2.89 -3.11
CA ILE A 62 -7.81 3.32 -2.17
C ILE A 62 -8.77 2.16 -1.86
N MET A 63 -9.08 1.34 -2.87
CA MET A 63 -10.01 0.20 -2.76
C MET A 63 -9.30 -1.05 -2.23
#